data_AF-X6LBK1-F1
#
_entry.id   AF-X6LBK1-F1
#
_cell.length_a   1.000
_cell.length_b   1.000
_cell.length_c   1.000
_cell.angle_alpha   90.00
_cell.angle_beta   90.00
_cell.angle_gamma   90.00
#
_symmetry.space_group_name_H-M   'P 1'
#
loop_
_entity.id
_entity.type
_entity.pdbx_description
1 polymer ?
#
loop_
_entity_poly.entity_id
_entity_poly.type
_entity_poly.pdbx_seq_one_letter_code
_entity_poly.pdbx_strand_id
1 'polypeptide(L)'
;MFSANVFQSLTELPNLLSSTQCIKFKDEILVCGGPETNECYSYHTLKEQYKYICSYPSDISLHGHCVLQWRHSQAKANEIHLLSFGGQGKDKMKQTFSMTYQSVWDSNSYQIVQTPNVWNRHEQDNMIGTIEDDLEGICGLIGGKNNDLLFITHYPQNIEVIDLKTMKSLNGIKDNVMPREEYEYGIGYHCF
;
A
#
# COMPACT_ATOMS: atom_id res chain seq x y z
N MET A 1 -21.13 38.85 6.37
CA MET A 1 -19.89 38.11 6.68
C MET A 1 -19.95 36.84 5.84
N PHE A 2 -19.25 36.80 4.70
CA PHE A 2 -19.30 35.63 3.81
C PHE A 2 -18.35 34.57 4.37
N SER A 3 -18.92 33.47 4.87
CA SER A 3 -18.16 32.26 5.17
C SER A 3 -17.71 31.67 3.84
N ALA A 4 -16.49 31.96 3.42
CA ALA A 4 -15.88 31.26 2.31
C ALA A 4 -15.69 29.80 2.75
N ASN A 5 -16.38 28.88 2.11
CA ASN A 5 -16.12 27.46 2.33
C ASN A 5 -14.71 27.18 1.79
N VAL A 6 -13.77 26.92 2.70
CA VAL A 6 -12.35 26.70 2.37
C VAL A 6 -12.16 25.34 1.67
N PHE A 7 -13.15 24.45 1.81
CA PHE A 7 -13.19 23.15 1.17
C PHE A 7 -14.40 23.03 0.24
N GLN A 8 -14.17 22.40 -0.90
CA GLN A 8 -15.21 21.98 -1.85
C GLN A 8 -15.35 20.46 -1.74
N SER A 9 -16.58 19.99 -1.49
CA SER A 9 -16.89 18.55 -1.58
C SER A 9 -16.87 18.12 -3.03
N LEU A 10 -16.18 17.02 -3.32
CA LEU A 10 -16.13 16.38 -4.63
C LEU A 10 -17.11 15.18 -4.67
N THR A 11 -17.19 14.52 -5.82
CA THR A 11 -17.98 13.30 -6.01
C THR A 11 -17.73 12.29 -4.90
N GLU A 12 -18.81 11.75 -4.32
CA GLU A 12 -18.70 10.68 -3.32
C GLU A 12 -18.18 9.39 -3.94
N LEU A 13 -17.49 8.59 -3.14
CA LEU A 13 -17.04 7.27 -3.53
C LEU A 13 -18.23 6.32 -3.72
N PRO A 14 -18.14 5.33 -4.63
CA PRO A 14 -19.18 4.32 -4.78
C PRO A 14 -19.43 3.52 -3.50
N ASN A 15 -18.39 3.34 -2.68
CA ASN A 15 -18.40 2.58 -1.44
C ASN A 15 -17.70 3.37 -0.32
N LEU A 16 -18.14 3.17 0.92
CA LEU A 16 -17.49 3.76 2.10
C LEU A 16 -16.08 3.18 2.24
N LEU A 17 -15.09 4.07 2.34
CA LEU A 17 -13.70 3.70 2.58
C LEU A 17 -13.30 4.12 3.98
N SER A 18 -12.81 3.18 4.77
CA SER A 18 -12.13 3.44 6.04
C SER A 18 -10.67 3.02 5.91
N SER A 19 -9.75 3.80 6.50
CA SER A 19 -8.32 3.47 6.60
C SER A 19 -7.67 2.93 5.30
N THR A 20 -8.11 3.44 4.15
CA THR A 20 -7.61 3.05 2.82
C THR A 20 -6.23 3.63 2.56
N GLN A 21 -5.43 2.95 1.74
CA GLN A 21 -4.15 3.47 1.29
C GLN A 21 -4.32 4.19 -0.05
N CYS A 22 -3.79 5.40 -0.14
CA CYS A 22 -3.89 6.24 -1.33
C CYS A 22 -2.52 6.51 -1.94
N ILE A 23 -2.39 6.33 -3.26
CA ILE A 23 -1.17 6.60 -4.02
C ILE A 23 -1.45 7.62 -5.11
N LYS A 24 -0.67 8.71 -5.15
CA LYS A 24 -0.73 9.66 -6.25
C LYS A 24 -0.02 9.08 -7.47
N PHE A 25 -0.69 9.09 -8.62
CA PHE A 25 -0.12 8.74 -9.92
C PHE A 25 -0.60 9.73 -10.99
N LYS A 26 0.28 10.65 -11.41
CA LYS A 26 -0.08 11.75 -12.35
C LYS A 26 -1.29 12.54 -11.84
N ASP A 27 -2.35 12.64 -12.66
CA ASP A 27 -3.63 13.28 -12.35
C ASP A 27 -4.61 12.32 -11.64
N GLU A 28 -4.13 11.17 -11.18
CA GLU A 28 -4.92 10.15 -10.50
C GLU A 28 -4.51 10.00 -9.03
N ILE A 29 -5.50 9.67 -8.21
CA ILE A 29 -5.32 9.14 -6.86
C ILE A 29 -5.83 7.70 -6.89
N LEU A 30 -4.92 6.76 -6.76
CA LEU A 30 -5.23 5.34 -6.61
C LEU A 30 -5.63 5.11 -5.16
N VAL A 31 -6.71 4.38 -4.97
CA VAL A 31 -7.29 4.06 -3.67
C VAL A 31 -7.34 2.55 -3.58
N CYS A 32 -6.64 1.98 -2.60
CA CYS A 32 -6.33 0.56 -2.56
C CYS A 32 -6.96 -0.08 -1.31
N GLY A 33 -8.14 -0.69 -1.45
CA GLY A 33 -8.79 -1.49 -0.42
C GLY A 33 -8.91 -0.80 0.96
N GLY A 34 -9.17 -1.60 1.98
CA GLY A 34 -9.32 -1.15 3.37
C GLY A 34 -9.97 -2.25 4.23
N PRO A 35 -10.18 -2.00 5.53
CA PRO A 35 -10.89 -2.92 6.43
C PRO A 35 -12.26 -3.37 5.91
N GLU A 36 -13.00 -2.44 5.32
CA GLU A 36 -14.40 -2.64 4.90
C GLU A 36 -14.55 -2.97 3.40
N THR A 37 -13.46 -2.94 2.63
CA THR A 37 -13.51 -3.24 1.19
C THR A 37 -12.20 -3.78 0.65
N ASN A 38 -12.28 -4.73 -0.27
CA ASN A 38 -11.14 -5.20 -1.04
C ASN A 38 -11.01 -4.51 -2.40
N GLU A 39 -11.92 -3.61 -2.76
CA GLU A 39 -11.96 -2.96 -4.07
C GLU A 39 -10.97 -1.81 -4.15
N CYS A 40 -10.43 -1.61 -5.35
CA CYS A 40 -9.50 -0.54 -5.68
C CYS A 40 -10.11 0.38 -6.75
N TYR A 41 -9.88 1.68 -6.60
CA TYR A 41 -10.40 2.70 -7.50
C TYR A 41 -9.30 3.69 -7.90
N SER A 42 -9.45 4.29 -9.08
CA SER A 42 -8.68 5.46 -9.50
C SER A 42 -9.62 6.65 -9.54
N TYR A 43 -9.29 7.69 -8.78
CA TYR A 43 -9.92 9.00 -8.85
C TYR A 43 -9.11 9.92 -9.76
N HIS A 44 -9.70 10.42 -10.83
CA HIS A 44 -9.03 11.38 -11.70
C HIS A 44 -9.31 12.81 -11.25
N THR A 45 -8.29 13.50 -10.77
CA THR A 45 -8.37 14.85 -10.18
C THR A 45 -8.94 15.91 -11.12
N LEU A 46 -8.60 15.90 -12.41
CA LEU A 46 -9.15 16.86 -13.39
C LEU A 46 -10.57 16.50 -13.89
N LYS A 47 -10.95 15.22 -13.89
CA LYS A 47 -12.26 14.76 -14.37
C LYS A 47 -13.27 14.65 -13.23
N GLU A 48 -12.80 14.67 -12.00
CA GLU A 48 -13.56 14.53 -10.75
C GLU A 48 -14.41 13.25 -10.69
N GLN A 49 -13.89 12.16 -11.26
CA GLN A 49 -14.59 10.88 -11.40
C GLN A 49 -13.75 9.72 -10.92
N TYR A 50 -14.43 8.69 -10.42
CA TYR A 50 -13.84 7.41 -10.05
C TYR A 50 -14.01 6.38 -11.18
N LYS A 51 -13.03 5.49 -11.30
CA LYS A 51 -13.13 4.24 -12.06
C LYS A 51 -12.63 3.08 -11.21
N TYR A 52 -13.34 1.97 -11.29
CA TYR A 52 -12.88 0.71 -10.72
C TYR A 52 -11.57 0.26 -11.38
N ILE A 53 -10.67 -0.29 -10.57
CA ILE A 53 -9.40 -0.87 -11.02
C ILE A 53 -9.51 -2.40 -10.96
N CYS A 54 -9.59 -2.94 -9.74
CA CYS A 54 -9.59 -4.36 -9.43
C CYS A 54 -9.96 -4.56 -7.96
N SER A 55 -9.91 -5.80 -7.47
CA SER A 55 -10.03 -6.10 -6.05
C SER A 55 -8.86 -6.97 -5.57
N TYR A 56 -8.49 -6.81 -4.31
CA TYR A 56 -7.70 -7.81 -3.61
C TYR A 56 -8.48 -9.14 -3.50
N PRO A 57 -7.78 -10.28 -3.35
CA PRO A 57 -8.42 -11.54 -2.99
C PRO A 57 -9.31 -11.41 -1.75
N SER A 58 -10.43 -12.13 -1.69
CA SER A 58 -11.41 -12.00 -0.61
C SER A 58 -10.98 -12.67 0.71
N ASP A 59 -9.89 -13.44 0.70
CA ASP A 59 -9.38 -14.21 1.83
C ASP A 59 -8.35 -13.46 2.70
N ILE A 60 -8.19 -12.15 2.51
CA ILE A 60 -7.17 -11.36 3.21
C ILE A 60 -7.75 -10.30 4.13
N SER A 61 -6.94 -9.90 5.11
CA SER A 61 -7.22 -8.78 6.00
C SER A 61 -6.37 -7.57 5.62
N LEU A 62 -6.99 -6.39 5.55
CA LEU A 62 -6.37 -5.13 5.10
C LEU A 62 -6.33 -4.07 6.22
N HIS A 63 -6.38 -4.48 7.50
CA HIS A 63 -6.46 -3.60 8.66
C HIS A 63 -5.18 -2.76 8.85
N GLY A 64 -5.17 -1.55 8.29
CA GLY A 64 -3.97 -0.71 8.32
C GLY A 64 -2.81 -1.35 7.54
N HIS A 65 -3.12 -2.02 6.43
CA HIS A 65 -2.11 -2.46 5.47
C HIS A 65 -1.38 -1.25 4.86
N CYS A 66 -0.20 -1.49 4.33
CA CYS A 66 0.62 -0.47 3.66
C CYS A 66 0.67 -0.73 2.16
N VAL A 67 0.57 0.34 1.37
CA VAL A 67 0.79 0.32 -0.09
C VAL A 67 1.86 1.35 -0.42
N LEU A 68 2.87 0.97 -1.20
CA LEU A 68 3.97 1.85 -1.58
C LEU A 68 4.25 1.79 -3.08
N GLN A 69 4.70 2.92 -3.63
CA GLN A 69 5.24 2.95 -4.98
C GLN A 69 6.60 2.24 -5.01
N TRP A 70 6.66 1.11 -5.71
CA TRP A 70 7.90 0.38 -5.95
C TRP A 70 8.56 0.87 -7.24
N ARG A 71 9.66 1.63 -7.13
CA ARG A 71 10.33 2.19 -8.30
C ARG A 71 11.25 1.16 -8.96
N HIS A 72 10.73 0.44 -9.94
CA HIS A 72 11.55 -0.36 -10.85
C HIS A 72 12.08 0.52 -11.99
N SER A 73 13.35 0.34 -12.38
CA SER A 73 14.04 1.20 -13.37
C SER A 73 13.52 1.07 -14.81
N GLN A 74 12.52 0.22 -15.05
CA GLN A 74 11.97 -0.10 -16.37
C GLN A 74 10.49 0.27 -16.55
N ALA A 75 9.89 0.99 -15.60
CA ALA A 75 8.49 1.38 -15.68
C ALA A 75 8.23 2.23 -16.94
N LYS A 76 7.19 1.88 -17.72
CA LYS A 76 6.76 2.70 -18.86
C LYS A 76 6.11 3.99 -18.35
N ALA A 77 6.01 5.00 -19.22
CA ALA A 77 5.48 6.32 -18.86
C ALA A 77 4.06 6.31 -18.27
N ASN A 78 3.25 5.27 -18.55
CA ASN A 78 1.85 5.15 -18.10
C ASN A 78 1.64 4.01 -17.10
N GLU A 79 2.74 3.51 -16.51
CA GLU A 79 2.70 2.43 -15.53
C GLU A 79 3.32 2.88 -14.19
N ILE A 80 2.82 2.32 -13.10
CA ILE A 80 3.42 2.42 -11.76
C ILE A 80 3.39 1.04 -11.13
N HIS A 81 4.52 0.60 -10.55
CA HIS A 81 4.55 -0.63 -9.78
C HIS A 81 4.22 -0.31 -8.31
N LEU A 82 3.35 -1.12 -7.74
CA LEU A 82 2.89 -1.01 -6.37
C LEU A 82 3.26 -2.27 -5.61
N LEU A 83 3.63 -2.09 -4.35
CA LEU A 83 3.86 -3.14 -3.37
C LEU A 83 2.86 -2.94 -2.23
N SER A 84 2.15 -4.00 -1.84
CA SER A 84 1.15 -3.97 -0.78
C SER A 84 1.44 -5.09 0.23
N PHE A 85 1.41 -4.78 1.52
CA PHE A 85 1.73 -5.74 2.58
C PHE A 85 1.14 -5.33 3.94
N GLY A 86 1.06 -6.30 4.85
CA GLY A 86 0.54 -6.13 6.20
C GLY A 86 -0.98 -6.06 6.28
N GLY A 87 -1.48 -5.66 7.46
CA GLY A 87 -2.89 -5.72 7.82
C GLY A 87 -3.32 -7.05 8.44
N GLN A 88 -2.39 -7.99 8.63
CA GLN A 88 -2.63 -9.26 9.32
C GLN A 88 -1.96 -9.25 10.70
N GLY A 89 -2.76 -9.40 11.75
CA GLY A 89 -2.27 -9.50 13.12
C GLY A 89 -1.49 -10.79 13.41
N LYS A 90 -1.14 -10.94 14.69
CA LYS A 90 -0.43 -12.12 15.19
C LYS A 90 -1.20 -13.41 14.88
N ASP A 91 -0.46 -14.49 14.61
CA ASP A 91 -0.96 -15.83 14.30
C ASP A 91 -1.77 -15.93 12.99
N LYS A 92 -1.77 -14.88 12.17
CA LYS A 92 -2.37 -14.88 10.82
C LYS A 92 -1.29 -14.95 9.74
N MET A 93 -1.56 -15.71 8.69
CA MET A 93 -0.68 -15.83 7.53
C MET A 93 -0.48 -14.45 6.87
N LYS A 94 0.78 -14.00 6.81
CA LYS A 94 1.12 -12.71 6.19
C LYS A 94 0.93 -12.78 4.68
N GLN A 95 0.57 -11.66 4.08
CA GLN A 95 0.34 -11.59 2.64
C GLN A 95 1.06 -10.37 2.06
N THR A 96 1.75 -10.58 0.95
CA THR A 96 2.43 -9.54 0.19
C THR A 96 1.99 -9.63 -1.26
N PHE A 97 1.69 -8.47 -1.84
CA PHE A 97 1.17 -8.36 -3.19
C PHE A 97 1.96 -7.33 -3.98
N SER A 98 2.03 -7.55 -5.29
CA SER A 98 2.53 -6.55 -6.22
C SER A 98 1.59 -6.38 -7.41
N MET A 99 1.51 -5.17 -7.91
CA MET A 99 0.72 -4.84 -9.09
C MET A 99 1.50 -3.88 -9.97
N THR A 100 1.50 -4.15 -11.27
CA THR A 100 1.83 -3.14 -12.28
C THR A 100 0.52 -2.47 -12.67
N TYR A 101 0.29 -1.27 -12.14
CA TYR A 101 -0.87 -0.48 -12.48
C TYR A 101 -0.61 0.31 -13.76
N GLN A 102 -1.57 0.22 -14.69
CA GLN A 102 -1.71 1.04 -15.87
C GLN A 102 -2.99 1.86 -15.74
N SER A 103 -2.91 3.15 -16.13
CA SER A 103 -4.04 4.07 -16.04
C SER A 103 -5.30 3.51 -16.70
N VAL A 104 -6.40 3.49 -15.95
CA VAL A 104 -7.75 3.14 -16.45
C VAL A 104 -8.40 4.28 -17.23
N TRP A 105 -7.69 5.42 -17.37
CA TRP A 105 -8.13 6.59 -18.10
C TRP A 105 -7.50 6.72 -19.48
N ASP A 106 -6.46 5.95 -19.77
CA ASP A 106 -5.82 5.92 -21.09
C ASP A 106 -6.67 5.13 -22.10
N SER A 107 -7.14 5.84 -23.13
CA SER A 107 -8.02 5.31 -24.19
C SER A 107 -7.33 4.37 -25.18
N ASN A 108 -6.00 4.19 -25.11
CA ASN A 108 -5.26 3.29 -25.99
C ASN A 108 -5.14 1.85 -25.44
N SER A 109 -5.82 1.56 -24.32
CA SER A 109 -5.81 0.25 -23.64
C SER A 109 -6.66 -0.84 -24.32
N TYR A 110 -7.31 -0.55 -25.46
CA TYR A 110 -8.14 -1.51 -26.22
C TYR A 110 -7.36 -2.66 -26.90
N GLN A 111 -6.04 -2.71 -26.78
CA GLN A 111 -5.23 -3.79 -27.29
C GLN A 111 -4.35 -4.37 -26.19
N ILE A 112 -4.86 -5.39 -25.49
CA ILE A 112 -4.19 -6.69 -25.16
C ILE A 112 -5.05 -7.45 -24.13
N VAL A 113 -5.21 -8.74 -24.37
CA VAL A 113 -6.13 -9.72 -23.74
C VAL A 113 -5.67 -10.16 -22.34
N GLN A 114 -5.20 -9.26 -21.49
CA GLN A 114 -4.95 -9.57 -20.07
C GLN A 114 -5.67 -8.52 -19.24
N THR A 115 -6.49 -8.94 -18.28
CA THR A 115 -7.15 -8.05 -17.32
C THR A 115 -6.11 -7.13 -16.70
N PRO A 116 -6.01 -5.86 -17.13
CA PRO A 116 -4.95 -4.99 -16.64
C PRO A 116 -5.22 -4.72 -15.15
N ASN A 117 -4.16 -4.53 -14.38
CA ASN A 117 -4.22 -4.14 -12.96
C ASN A 117 -4.75 -5.23 -12.02
N VAL A 118 -4.04 -6.35 -11.88
CA VAL A 118 -4.38 -7.38 -10.88
C VAL A 118 -3.31 -7.44 -9.79
N TRP A 119 -3.73 -7.65 -8.54
CA TRP A 119 -2.83 -7.95 -7.44
C TRP A 119 -2.25 -9.36 -7.57
N ASN A 120 -0.94 -9.45 -7.78
CA ASN A 120 -0.21 -10.70 -7.82
C ASN A 120 0.33 -11.00 -6.42
N ARG A 121 -0.17 -12.08 -5.81
CA ARG A 121 0.31 -12.57 -4.51
C ARG A 121 1.73 -13.09 -4.66
N HIS A 122 2.61 -12.73 -3.74
CA HIS A 122 3.97 -13.27 -3.66
C HIS A 122 3.95 -14.70 -3.11
N GLU A 123 4.93 -15.50 -3.50
CA GLU A 123 5.16 -16.81 -2.88
C GLU A 123 5.52 -16.67 -1.40
N GLN A 124 5.32 -17.74 -0.63
CA GLN A 124 5.47 -17.71 0.83
C GLN A 124 6.85 -17.27 1.29
N ASP A 125 7.90 -17.63 0.56
CA ASP A 125 9.27 -17.23 0.88
C ASP A 125 9.53 -15.72 0.68
N ASN A 126 8.66 -15.00 -0.03
CA ASN A 126 8.83 -13.57 -0.33
C ASN A 126 7.80 -12.69 0.41
N MET A 127 7.17 -13.23 1.45
CA MET A 127 6.24 -12.49 2.30
C MET A 127 7.00 -11.59 3.28
N ILE A 128 6.45 -10.40 3.53
CA ILE A 128 6.95 -9.49 4.56
C ILE A 128 6.36 -9.89 5.92
N GLY A 129 7.25 -10.09 6.88
CA GLY A 129 6.94 -10.54 8.24
C GLY A 129 6.71 -12.04 8.37
N THR A 130 6.55 -12.47 9.62
CA THR A 130 6.38 -13.86 10.04
C THR A 130 4.99 -14.11 10.64
N ILE A 131 4.68 -15.37 10.95
CA ILE A 131 3.41 -15.73 11.58
C ILE A 131 3.22 -15.06 12.94
N GLU A 132 4.31 -14.81 13.68
CA GLU A 132 4.31 -14.24 15.02
C GLU A 132 4.16 -12.72 15.05
N ASP A 133 4.43 -12.06 13.92
CA ASP A 133 4.37 -10.61 13.84
C ASP A 133 2.93 -10.10 13.84
N ASP A 134 2.70 -8.95 14.45
CA ASP A 134 1.47 -8.19 14.27
C ASP A 134 1.75 -7.04 13.30
N LEU A 135 1.20 -7.15 12.09
CA LEU A 135 1.37 -6.15 11.03
C LEU A 135 0.10 -5.32 10.83
N GLU A 136 -0.84 -5.31 11.78
CA GLU A 136 -1.97 -4.38 11.75
C GLU A 136 -1.47 -2.95 12.01
N GLY A 137 -1.85 -2.02 11.13
CA GLY A 137 -1.35 -0.64 11.20
C GLY A 137 0.14 -0.48 10.89
N ILE A 138 0.75 -1.40 10.14
CA ILE A 138 2.13 -1.31 9.69
C ILE A 138 2.37 -0.01 8.89
N CYS A 139 3.54 0.59 9.08
CA CYS A 139 4.01 1.69 8.23
C CYS A 139 5.29 1.27 7.50
N GLY A 140 5.44 1.73 6.26
CA GLY A 140 6.59 1.41 5.43
C GLY A 140 7.07 2.61 4.62
N LEU A 141 8.36 2.62 4.32
CA LEU A 141 9.01 3.62 3.47
C LEU A 141 10.08 2.95 2.61
N ILE A 142 10.05 3.23 1.31
CA ILE A 142 11.12 2.81 0.41
C ILE A 142 12.20 3.90 0.36
N GLY A 143 13.44 3.49 0.57
CA GLY A 143 14.61 4.36 0.57
C GLY A 143 15.91 3.61 0.32
N GLY A 144 17.00 4.11 0.92
CA GLY A 144 18.35 3.64 0.61
C GLY A 144 18.92 4.30 -0.64
N LYS A 145 20.22 4.12 -0.88
CA LYS A 145 20.96 4.84 -1.93
C LYS A 145 20.35 4.63 -3.33
N ASN A 146 19.78 3.45 -3.58
CA ASN A 146 19.19 3.10 -4.88
C ASN A 146 17.67 2.87 -4.81
N ASN A 147 16.98 3.30 -3.74
CA ASN A 147 15.57 2.95 -3.48
C ASN A 147 15.34 1.42 -3.46
N ASP A 148 16.30 0.68 -2.94
CA ASP A 148 16.33 -0.79 -2.89
C ASP A 148 16.11 -1.37 -1.49
N LEU A 149 15.84 -0.51 -0.51
CA LEU A 149 15.54 -0.91 0.87
C LEU A 149 14.12 -0.46 1.26
N LEU A 150 13.39 -1.37 1.87
CA LEU A 150 12.11 -1.10 2.51
C LEU A 150 12.31 -1.06 4.02
N PHE A 151 12.08 0.11 4.61
CA PHE A 151 12.05 0.30 6.06
C PHE A 151 10.62 0.10 6.50
N ILE A 152 10.39 -0.80 7.45
CA ILE A 152 9.07 -1.01 8.05
C ILE A 152 9.13 -0.82 9.55
N THR A 153 8.01 -0.35 10.08
CA THR A 153 7.76 -0.16 11.50
C THR A 153 6.43 -0.80 11.83
N HIS A 154 6.43 -1.71 12.80
CA HIS A 154 5.24 -2.47 13.18
C HIS A 154 5.21 -2.79 14.67
N TYR A 155 4.05 -3.25 15.14
CA TYR A 155 3.83 -3.57 16.54
C TYR A 155 4.78 -4.68 17.03
N PRO A 156 5.26 -4.64 18.29
CA PRO A 156 4.99 -3.59 19.29
C PRO A 156 5.82 -2.34 19.08
N GLN A 157 7.09 -2.45 18.69
CA GLN A 157 8.02 -1.32 18.53
C GLN A 157 9.11 -1.62 17.50
N ASN A 158 8.88 -2.58 16.61
CA ASN A 158 9.92 -3.14 15.76
C ASN A 158 10.21 -2.25 14.56
N ILE A 159 11.49 -2.11 14.24
CA ILE A 159 11.99 -1.59 12.98
C ILE A 159 12.64 -2.76 12.23
N GLU A 160 12.21 -2.99 11.00
CA GLU A 160 12.81 -3.99 10.13
C GLU A 160 13.21 -3.32 8.80
N VAL A 161 14.31 -3.79 8.22
CA VAL A 161 14.79 -3.32 6.92
C VAL A 161 14.84 -4.52 5.98
N ILE A 162 14.17 -4.41 4.84
CA ILE A 162 14.03 -5.47 3.86
C ILE A 162 14.75 -5.05 2.57
N ASP A 163 15.56 -5.95 2.03
CA ASP A 163 16.14 -5.79 0.69
C ASP A 163 15.05 -6.09 -0.35
N LEU A 164 14.67 -5.10 -1.15
CA LEU A 164 13.59 -5.21 -2.14
C LEU A 164 13.94 -6.09 -3.34
N LYS A 165 15.21 -6.43 -3.57
CA LYS A 165 15.61 -7.34 -4.67
C LYS A 165 15.45 -8.79 -4.26
N THR A 166 15.76 -9.09 -3.00
CA THR A 166 15.67 -10.45 -2.45
C THR A 166 14.37 -10.71 -1.70
N MET A 167 13.63 -9.66 -1.35
CA MET A 167 12.45 -9.69 -0.47
C MET A 167 12.77 -10.35 0.89
N LYS A 168 13.98 -10.14 1.41
CA LYS A 168 14.44 -10.68 2.69
C LYS A 168 14.84 -9.58 3.66
N SER A 169 14.58 -9.83 4.94
CA SER A 169 15.04 -9.01 6.05
C SER A 169 16.57 -8.96 6.09
N LEU A 170 17.11 -7.76 6.32
CA LEU A 170 18.53 -7.57 6.56
C LEU A 170 18.86 -7.96 8.01
N ASN A 171 19.93 -8.74 8.16
CA ASN A 171 20.43 -9.14 9.46
C ASN A 171 21.40 -8.09 10.04
N GLY A 172 21.48 -8.03 11.37
CA GLY A 172 22.48 -7.20 12.07
C GLY A 172 22.15 -5.71 12.15
N ILE A 173 20.88 -5.33 11.94
CA ILE A 173 20.40 -3.98 12.24
C ILE A 173 20.54 -3.73 13.75
N LYS A 174 21.23 -2.65 14.11
CA LYS A 174 21.33 -2.18 15.50
C LYS A 174 20.19 -1.22 15.80
N ASP A 175 19.77 -1.17 17.06
CA ASP A 175 18.72 -0.26 17.55
C ASP A 175 17.41 -0.42 16.75
N ASN A 176 17.06 -1.67 16.46
CA ASN A 176 15.89 -2.06 15.67
C ASN A 176 14.57 -2.02 16.48
N VAL A 177 14.58 -1.35 17.63
CA VAL A 177 13.42 -1.12 18.48
C VAL A 177 13.28 0.39 18.67
N MET A 178 12.12 0.93 18.31
CA MET A 178 11.83 2.36 18.43
C MET A 178 11.94 2.80 19.89
N PRO A 179 12.79 3.81 20.22
CA PRO A 179 12.88 4.34 21.58
C PRO A 179 11.64 5.19 21.87
N ARG A 180 10.58 4.53 22.35
CA ARG A 180 9.44 5.19 22.97
C ARG A 180 9.32 4.69 24.40
N GLU A 181 8.91 5.56 25.32
CA GLU A 181 8.33 5.10 26.60
C GLU A 181 7.31 4.00 26.26
N GLU A 182 7.28 2.91 27.02
CA GLU A 182 6.35 1.80 26.81
C GLU A 182 4.90 2.33 26.85
N TYR A 183 4.42 2.85 25.73
CA TYR A 183 3.01 3.14 25.55
C TYR A 183 2.31 1.79 25.62
N GLU A 184 1.28 1.73 26.46
CA GLU A 184 0.44 0.55 26.70
C GLU A 184 -0.09 -0.11 25.41
N TYR A 185 -0.05 0.61 24.27
CA TYR A 185 -0.65 0.23 22.99
C TYR A 185 0.35 0.00 21.83
N GLY A 186 1.68 0.12 22.05
CA GLY A 186 2.69 -0.11 20.99
C GLY A 186 2.68 0.89 19.82
N ILE A 187 3.33 0.56 18.70
CA ILE A 187 3.35 1.35 17.46
C ILE A 187 2.44 0.72 16.39
N GLY A 188 1.56 1.54 15.83
CA GLY A 188 0.65 1.17 14.74
C GLY A 188 -0.07 2.42 14.23
N TYR A 189 -0.57 2.37 12.98
CA TYR A 189 -1.36 3.45 12.35
C TYR A 189 -0.67 4.83 12.35
N HIS A 190 0.67 4.86 12.38
CA HIS A 190 1.45 6.10 12.39
C HIS A 190 1.93 6.48 10.98
N CYS A 191 2.35 7.73 10.82
CA CYS A 191 2.91 8.25 9.57
C CYS A 191 4.41 8.52 9.72
N PHE A 192 5.14 8.46 8.60
CA PHE A 192 6.49 9.01 8.47
C PHE A 192 6.47 10.49 8.07
#